data_AF-T1CYK4-F1
#
_entry.id   AF-T1CYK4-F1
#
_cell.length_a   1.000
_cell.length_b   1.000
_cell.length_c   1.000
_cell.angle_alpha   90.00
_cell.angle_beta   90.00
_cell.angle_gamma   90.00
#
_symmetry.space_group_name_H-M   'P 1'
#
loop_
_entity.id
_entity.type
_entity.pdbx_description
1 polymer ?
#
loop_
_entity_poly.entity_id
_entity_poly.type
_entity_poly.pdbx_seq_one_letter_code
_entity_poly.pdbx_strand_id
1 'polypeptide(L)'
;MNSPSFSVVIPIKDINAPHFIHTLSYLKHFTNAQDIVILTAMENAKMSHQFENLQKIGNVVWIDEKDIYQGMNLESISAKMCGLGANSTSRAGWYLQQFLKMAFALYVLKNANSAKFLTGGG
;
A
#
# COMPACT_ATOMS: atom_id res chain seq x y z
N MET A 1 -3.96 -2.33 -29.84
CA MET A 1 -2.78 -2.77 -29.08
C MET A 1 -3.26 -3.12 -27.68
N ASN A 2 -3.02 -4.34 -27.20
CA ASN A 2 -3.32 -4.66 -25.80
C ASN A 2 -2.36 -3.85 -24.94
N SER A 3 -2.87 -2.87 -24.18
CA SER A 3 -2.06 -2.16 -23.20
C SER A 3 -1.52 -3.18 -22.19
N PRO A 4 -0.23 -3.13 -21.83
CA PRO A 4 0.32 -4.03 -20.83
C PRO A 4 -0.45 -3.84 -19.52
N SER A 5 -0.92 -4.95 -18.95
CA SER A 5 -1.57 -4.97 -17.65
C SER A 5 -0.55 -4.77 -16.55
N PHE A 6 -0.85 -3.90 -15.60
CA PHE A 6 -0.01 -3.67 -14.44
C PHE A 6 -0.85 -3.46 -13.19
N SER A 7 -0.23 -3.69 -12.04
CA SER A 7 -0.81 -3.41 -10.72
C SER A 7 -0.20 -2.13 -10.16
N VAL A 8 -0.99 -1.33 -9.45
CA VAL A 8 -0.53 -0.13 -8.75
C VAL A 8 -0.37 -0.45 -7.27
N VAL A 9 0.76 -0.07 -6.69
CA VAL A 9 1.04 -0.28 -5.26
C VAL A 9 1.09 1.07 -4.56
N ILE A 10 0.26 1.27 -3.55
CA ILE A 10 0.11 2.53 -2.83
C ILE A 10 0.41 2.30 -1.34
N PRO A 11 1.63 2.62 -0.88
CA PRO A 11 1.95 2.62 0.53
C PRO A 11 1.40 3.91 1.18
N ILE A 12 0.57 3.75 2.21
CA ILE A 12 -0.04 4.88 2.92
C ILE A 12 0.17 4.73 4.42
N LYS A 13 0.67 5.80 5.05
CA LYS A 13 0.85 5.86 6.51
C LYS A 13 -0.50 6.00 7.23
N ASP A 14 -1.39 6.79 6.63
CA ASP A 14 -2.68 7.17 7.17
C ASP A 14 -3.63 7.41 6.00
N ILE A 15 -4.90 7.09 6.20
CA ILE A 15 -5.95 7.28 5.22
C ILE A 15 -6.61 8.63 5.48
N ASN A 16 -6.15 9.65 4.77
CA ASN A 16 -6.94 10.86 4.60
C ASN A 16 -8.00 10.60 3.53
N ALA A 17 -9.20 10.24 4.00
CA ALA A 17 -10.27 9.69 3.18
C ALA A 17 -10.59 10.49 1.90
N PRO A 18 -10.82 11.81 1.94
CA PRO A 18 -11.10 12.59 0.73
C PRO A 18 -9.98 12.52 -0.33
N HIS A 19 -8.72 12.75 0.07
CA HIS A 19 -7.60 12.77 -0.88
C HIS A 19 -7.33 11.39 -1.49
N PHE A 20 -7.55 10.35 -0.70
CA PHE A 20 -7.37 8.98 -1.16
C PHE A 20 -8.39 8.59 -2.23
N ILE A 21 -9.68 8.92 -2.04
CA ILE A 21 -10.73 8.67 -3.04
C ILE A 21 -10.41 9.36 -4.37
N HIS A 22 -10.00 10.63 -4.32
CA HIS A 22 -9.63 11.37 -5.53
C HIS A 22 -8.46 10.72 -6.27
N THR A 23 -7.44 10.27 -5.53
CA THR A 23 -6.30 9.56 -6.10
C THR A 23 -6.74 8.28 -6.81
N LEU A 24 -7.60 7.49 -6.16
CA LEU A 24 -8.15 6.26 -6.74
C LEU A 24 -9.01 6.52 -7.98
N SER A 25 -9.84 7.57 -7.96
CA SER A 25 -10.64 7.99 -9.11
C SER A 25 -9.77 8.36 -10.32
N TYR A 26 -8.69 9.12 -10.08
CA TYR A 26 -7.74 9.46 -11.13
C TYR A 26 -6.99 8.25 -11.67
N LEU A 27 -6.59 7.31 -10.81
CA LEU A 27 -5.98 6.07 -11.26
C LEU A 27 -6.92 5.30 -12.18
N LYS A 28 -8.21 5.17 -11.84
CA LYS A 28 -9.20 4.53 -12.71
C LYS A 28 -9.37 5.25 -14.05
N HIS A 29 -9.41 6.58 -14.03
CA HIS A 29 -9.70 7.36 -15.23
C HIS A 29 -8.52 7.41 -16.20
N PHE A 30 -7.30 7.49 -15.68
CA PHE A 30 -6.09 7.73 -16.49
C PHE A 30 -5.22 6.49 -16.67
N THR A 31 -5.53 5.37 -16.01
CA THR A 31 -4.75 4.14 -16.10
C THR A 31 -5.65 2.92 -16.28
N ASN A 32 -5.09 1.85 -16.88
CA ASN A 32 -5.75 0.55 -17.00
C ASN A 32 -5.22 -0.44 -15.95
N ALA A 33 -4.95 0.04 -14.72
CA ALA A 33 -4.47 -0.81 -13.65
C ALA A 33 -5.49 -1.92 -13.34
N GLN A 34 -5.04 -3.17 -13.27
CA GLN A 34 -5.92 -4.31 -12.94
C GLN A 34 -6.16 -4.40 -11.44
N ASP A 35 -5.08 -4.31 -10.67
CA ASP A 35 -5.12 -4.35 -9.21
C ASP A 35 -4.57 -3.05 -8.63
N ILE A 36 -5.19 -2.62 -7.53
CA ILE A 36 -4.68 -1.56 -6.68
C ILE A 36 -4.37 -2.18 -5.33
N VAL A 37 -3.09 -2.35 -5.03
CA VAL A 37 -2.60 -2.90 -3.78
C VAL A 37 -2.29 -1.76 -2.82
N ILE A 38 -2.97 -1.74 -1.68
CA ILE A 38 -2.78 -0.73 -0.64
C ILE A 38 -2.01 -1.36 0.51
N LEU A 39 -0.86 -0.78 0.84
CA LEU A 39 0.00 -1.22 1.94
C LEU A 39 -0.16 -0.26 3.10
N THR A 40 -0.74 -0.72 4.21
CA THR A 40 -0.99 0.11 5.39
C THR A 40 -1.26 -0.75 6.62
N ALA A 41 -1.26 -0.15 7.80
CA ALA A 41 -1.72 -0.83 9.01
C ALA A 41 -3.21 -1.21 8.89
N MET A 42 -3.59 -2.42 9.32
CA MET A 42 -4.95 -2.93 9.12
C MET A 42 -6.03 -2.07 9.82
N GLU A 43 -5.70 -1.40 10.92
CA GLU A 43 -6.55 -0.37 11.52
C GLU A 43 -6.99 0.72 10.53
N ASN A 44 -6.10 1.18 9.65
CA ASN A 44 -6.45 2.15 8.61
C ASN A 44 -7.39 1.53 7.58
N ALA A 45 -7.16 0.28 7.17
CA ALA A 45 -8.03 -0.42 6.23
C ALA A 45 -9.48 -0.52 6.75
N LYS A 46 -9.71 -0.58 8.06
CA LYS A 46 -11.08 -0.55 8.63
C LYS A 46 -11.80 0.78 8.37
N MET A 47 -11.07 1.88 8.20
CA MET A 47 -11.67 3.15 7.78
C MET A 47 -12.14 3.11 6.32
N SER A 48 -11.78 2.06 5.57
CA SER A 48 -12.15 1.94 4.17
C SER A 48 -13.64 1.72 3.92
N HIS A 49 -14.41 1.32 4.94
CA HIS A 49 -15.87 1.25 4.86
C HIS A 49 -16.50 2.61 4.56
N GLN A 50 -15.78 3.71 4.80
CA GLN A 50 -16.20 5.06 4.43
C GLN A 50 -16.09 5.33 2.92
N PHE A 51 -15.43 4.45 2.17
CA PHE A 51 -15.27 4.56 0.73
C PHE A 51 -16.33 3.75 0.01
N GLU A 52 -17.51 4.35 -0.13
CA GLU A 52 -18.50 3.82 -1.05
C GLU A 52 -17.86 3.64 -2.44
N ASN A 53 -18.11 2.49 -3.06
CA ASN A 53 -17.71 2.19 -4.43
C ASN A 53 -16.22 1.92 -4.71
N LEU A 54 -15.38 1.60 -3.72
CA LEU A 54 -14.00 1.12 -4.00
C LEU A 54 -13.96 -0.04 -5.01
N GLN A 55 -14.91 -0.97 -4.88
CA GLN A 55 -15.07 -2.10 -5.80
C GLN A 55 -15.34 -1.67 -7.25
N LYS A 56 -15.88 -0.46 -7.47
CA LYS A 56 -16.09 0.08 -8.83
C LYS A 56 -14.80 0.63 -9.44
N ILE A 57 -13.72 0.79 -8.68
CA ILE A 57 -12.45 1.38 -9.13
C ILE A 57 -11.53 0.30 -9.72
N GLY A 58 -11.67 -0.93 -9.25
CA GLY A 58 -10.90 -2.10 -9.69
C GLY A 58 -10.82 -3.12 -8.57
N ASN A 59 -9.96 -4.13 -8.72
CA ASN A 59 -9.65 -5.04 -7.63
C ASN A 59 -8.74 -4.31 -6.62
N VAL A 60 -9.30 -3.93 -5.46
CA VAL A 60 -8.55 -3.26 -4.40
C VAL A 60 -8.15 -4.28 -3.35
N VAL A 61 -6.84 -4.51 -3.20
CA VAL A 61 -6.26 -5.46 -2.25
C VAL A 61 -5.61 -4.70 -1.12
N TRP A 62 -5.98 -5.02 0.12
CA TRP A 62 -5.36 -4.45 1.32
C TRP A 62 -4.36 -5.45 1.90
N ILE A 63 -3.15 -4.99 2.19
CA ILE A 63 -2.11 -5.80 2.82
C ILE A 63 -1.63 -5.07 4.08
N ASP A 64 -1.64 -5.78 5.22
CA ASP A 64 -1.09 -5.25 6.46
C ASP A 64 0.43 -5.05 6.29
N GLU A 65 0.94 -3.87 6.65
CA GLU A 65 2.38 -3.60 6.66
C GLU A 65 3.17 -4.64 7.48
N LYS A 66 2.56 -5.18 8.55
CA LYS A 66 3.18 -6.20 9.42
C LYS A 66 3.39 -7.54 8.70
N ASP A 67 2.58 -7.86 7.70
CA ASP A 67 2.67 -9.11 6.94
C ASP A 67 3.75 -9.06 5.85
N ILE A 68 4.18 -7.85 5.45
CA ILE A 68 5.18 -7.64 4.41
C ILE A 68 6.58 -7.84 4.98
N TYR A 69 6.85 -7.23 6.14
CA TYR A 69 8.14 -7.34 6.81
C TYR A 69 8.00 -7.20 8.33
N GLN A 70 8.30 -8.27 9.05
CA GLN A 70 8.16 -8.30 10.50
C GLN A 70 9.03 -7.24 11.18
N GLY A 71 8.44 -6.49 12.10
CA GLY A 71 9.11 -5.44 12.86
C GLY A 71 9.29 -4.10 12.13
N MET A 72 8.86 -4.00 10.86
CA MET A 72 8.87 -2.75 10.10
C MET A 72 7.51 -2.07 10.22
N ASN A 73 7.39 -1.10 11.11
CA ASN A 73 6.19 -0.30 11.32
C ASN A 73 6.56 1.15 11.63
N LEU A 74 5.56 2.03 11.71
CA LEU A 74 5.81 3.45 11.95
C LEU A 74 6.55 3.71 13.27
N GLU A 75 6.25 2.95 14.32
CA GLU A 75 6.87 3.10 15.64
C GLU A 75 8.36 2.79 15.59
N SER A 76 8.75 1.65 15.02
CA SER A 76 10.14 1.21 14.94
C SER A 76 10.98 2.15 14.07
N ILE A 77 10.42 2.62 12.96
CA ILE A 77 11.06 3.63 12.10
C ILE A 77 11.18 4.95 12.85
N SER A 78 10.12 5.42 13.51
CA SER A 78 10.16 6.67 14.26
C SER A 78 11.21 6.63 15.37
N ALA A 79 11.30 5.53 16.13
CA ALA A 79 12.31 5.34 17.16
C ALA A 79 13.73 5.38 16.58
N LYS A 80 13.96 4.69 15.44
CA LYS A 80 15.25 4.71 14.75
C LYS A 80 15.62 6.10 14.27
N MET A 81 14.65 6.83 13.72
CA MET A 81 14.81 8.19 13.24
C MET A 81 15.08 9.18 14.39
N CYS A 82 14.39 9.06 15.53
CA CYS A 82 14.65 9.86 16.73
C CYS A 82 16.11 9.75 17.19
N GLY A 83 16.66 8.53 17.19
CA GLY A 83 18.06 8.28 17.53
C GLY A 83 19.08 8.92 16.58
N LEU A 84 18.66 9.38 15.40
CA LEU A 84 19.50 10.05 14.38
C LEU A 84 19.41 11.58 14.41
N GLY A 85 18.62 12.18 15.32
CA GLY A 85 18.55 13.63 15.54
C GLY A 85 17.16 14.27 15.33
N ALA A 86 16.89 15.35 16.06
CA ALA A 86 15.59 16.01 16.19
C ALA A 86 15.15 16.78 14.91
N ASN A 87 14.61 16.07 13.93
CA ASN A 87 13.73 16.55 12.83
C ASN A 87 13.27 15.37 11.95
N SER A 88 13.28 14.18 12.53
CA SER A 88 13.28 12.91 11.83
C SER A 88 11.96 12.16 12.01
N THR A 89 11.19 12.48 13.05
CA THR A 89 9.83 11.98 13.32
C THR A 89 8.83 12.42 12.26
N SER A 90 8.87 13.69 11.82
CA SER A 90 7.99 14.20 10.76
C SER A 90 8.18 13.43 9.43
N ARG A 91 9.39 12.94 9.18
CA ARG A 91 9.75 12.16 7.98
C ARG A 91 9.56 10.66 8.14
N ALA A 92 9.32 10.15 9.36
CA ALA A 92 9.21 8.72 9.61
C ALA A 92 8.12 8.06 8.74
N GLY A 93 7.00 8.75 8.53
CA GLY A 93 5.95 8.30 7.60
C GLY A 93 6.41 8.18 6.15
N TRP A 94 7.18 9.15 5.67
CA TRP A 94 7.74 9.10 4.32
C TRP A 94 8.76 7.96 4.16
N TYR A 95 9.60 7.73 5.18
CA TYR A 95 10.53 6.60 5.20
C TYR A 95 9.81 5.26 5.22
N LEU A 96 8.77 5.11 6.06
CA LEU A 96 7.91 3.94 6.07
C LEU A 96 7.38 3.62 4.67
N GLN A 97 6.88 4.63 3.96
CA GLN A 97 6.40 4.43 2.60
C GLN A 97 7.49 3.94 1.63
N GLN A 98 8.74 4.41 1.76
CA GLN A 98 9.83 3.91 0.90
C GLN A 98 10.22 2.48 1.26
N PHE A 99 10.33 2.16 2.56
CA PHE A 99 10.67 0.81 2.99
C PHE A 99 9.58 -0.20 2.64
N LEU A 100 8.30 0.18 2.73
CA LEU A 100 7.19 -0.66 2.30
C LEU A 100 7.28 -1.03 0.82
N LYS A 101 7.69 -0.12 -0.07
CA LYS A 101 7.88 -0.44 -1.50
C LYS A 101 8.96 -1.50 -1.69
N MET A 102 10.10 -1.34 -1.02
CA MET A 102 11.20 -2.30 -1.10
C MET A 102 10.81 -3.65 -0.53
N ALA A 103 10.20 -3.66 0.65
CA ALA A 103 9.74 -4.86 1.32
C ALA A 103 8.66 -5.58 0.51
N PHE A 104 7.75 -4.83 -0.13
CA PHE A 104 6.74 -5.39 -1.01
C PHE A 104 7.35 -6.08 -2.23
N ALA A 105 8.38 -5.50 -2.84
CA ALA A 105 9.09 -6.16 -3.94
C ALA A 105 9.68 -7.51 -3.50
N LEU A 106 10.30 -7.58 -2.32
CA LEU A 106 10.79 -8.85 -1.75
C LEU A 106 9.66 -9.82 -1.42
N TYR A 107 8.57 -9.32 -0.88
CA TYR A 107 7.39 -10.09 -0.52
C TYR A 107 6.75 -10.72 -1.77
N VAL A 108 6.59 -9.97 -2.85
CA VAL A 108 6.10 -10.50 -4.14
C VAL A 108 7.05 -11.56 -4.68
N LEU A 109 8.38 -11.35 -4.66
CA LEU A 109 9.33 -12.36 -5.12
C LEU A 109 9.24 -13.67 -4.31
N LYS A 110 9.07 -13.58 -3.00
CA LYS A 110 8.88 -14.76 -2.13
C LYS A 110 7.58 -15.49 -2.44
N ASN A 111 6.48 -14.75 -2.63
CA ASN A 111 5.16 -15.33 -2.85
C ASN A 111 4.89 -15.69 -4.33
N ALA A 112 5.60 -15.13 -5.29
CA ALA A 112 5.48 -15.52 -6.71
C ALA A 112 6.02 -16.93 -6.96
N ASN A 113 7.02 -17.35 -6.16
CA ASN A 113 7.50 -18.73 -6.14
C ASN A 113 6.53 -19.69 -5.41
N SER A 114 5.53 -19.14 -4.72
CA SER A 114 4.44 -19.85 -4.04
C SER A 114 3.17 -19.64 -4.86
N ALA A 115 3.03 -20.36 -5.99
CA ALA A 115 1.96 -20.20 -6.98
C ALA A 115 0.59 -19.76 -6.40
N LYS A 116 0.10 -18.59 -6.86
CA LYS A 116 -1.11 -17.83 -6.47
C LYS A 116 -0.87 -16.69 -5.48
N PHE A 117 -0.44 -15.53 -5.98
CA PHE A 117 -0.55 -14.29 -5.20
C PHE A 117 -1.46 -13.23 -5.83
N LEU A 118 -1.62 -13.21 -7.16
CA LEU A 118 -2.45 -12.20 -7.85
C LEU A 118 -3.55 -12.79 -8.75
N THR A 119 -3.82 -14.10 -8.67
CA THR A 119 -4.97 -14.72 -9.36
C THR A 119 -6.09 -14.97 -8.35
N GLY A 120 -6.70 -13.89 -7.86
CA GLY A 120 -8.01 -13.95 -7.21
C GLY A 120 -9.08 -14.12 -8.28
N GLY A 121 -9.26 -15.34 -8.78
CA GLY A 121 -10.33 -15.72 -9.69
C GLY A 121 -11.08 -16.92 -9.11
N GLY A 122 -12.22 -16.63 -8.47
CA GLY A 122 -13.28 -17.56 -8.12
C GLY A 122 -14.61 -16.89 -8.42
#